data_AF-A0A0S1AX56-F1
#
_entry.id   AF-A0A0S1AX56-F1
#
_cell.length_a   1.000
_cell.length_b   1.000
_cell.length_c   1.000
_cell.angle_alpha   90.00
_cell.angle_beta   90.00
_cell.angle_gamma   90.00
#
_symmetry.space_group_name_H-M   'P 1'
#
loop_
_entity.id
_entity.type
_entity.pdbx_description
1 polymer ?
#
loop_
_entity_poly.entity_id
_entity_poly.type
_entity_poly.pdbx_seq_one_letter_code
_entity_poly.pdbx_strand_id
1 'polypeptide(L)'
;MSLHHNCSPQTIHPQNTDTWTRSKRILRKRDLAKKLACSESTIDNRLNPSSPWYDETFPRPISLGAGGSRSSAKGWVEYTVDEWIESRMEDIRRV
;
A
#
# COMPACT_ATOMS: atom_id res chain seq x y z
N MET A 1 51.06 -20.72 19.25
CA MET A 1 49.77 -21.38 18.98
C MET A 1 48.81 -20.30 18.53
N SER A 2 48.46 -20.36 17.25
CA SER A 2 47.39 -19.61 16.58
C SER A 2 46.07 -19.74 17.38
N LEU A 3 45.11 -18.83 17.35
CA LEU A 3 44.44 -18.29 16.16
C LEU A 3 43.87 -16.90 16.46
N HIS A 4 44.22 -15.95 15.60
CA HIS A 4 43.50 -14.69 15.43
C HIS A 4 42.03 -15.00 15.10
N HIS A 5 41.13 -14.63 16.00
CA HIS A 5 39.71 -14.64 15.67
C HIS A 5 39.37 -13.26 15.09
N ASN A 6 39.40 -13.27 13.76
CA ASN A 6 38.91 -12.26 12.84
C ASN A 6 37.50 -11.78 13.26
N CYS A 7 37.42 -10.65 13.95
CA CYS A 7 36.16 -9.96 14.15
C CYS A 7 35.97 -9.04 12.93
N SER A 8 35.27 -9.55 11.91
CA SER A 8 34.89 -8.76 10.74
C SER A 8 34.11 -7.52 11.20
N PRO A 9 34.41 -6.32 10.68
CA PRO A 9 33.54 -5.17 10.88
C PRO A 9 32.19 -5.52 10.25
N GLN A 10 31.14 -5.53 11.08
CA GLN A 10 29.77 -5.69 10.58
C GLN A 10 29.51 -4.53 9.63
N THR A 11 29.47 -4.82 8.33
CA THR A 11 28.97 -3.90 7.32
C THR A 11 27.57 -3.51 7.75
N ILE A 12 27.41 -2.29 8.27
CA ILE A 12 26.12 -1.65 8.41
C ILE A 12 25.64 -1.45 6.97
N HIS A 13 24.94 -2.46 6.44
CA HIS A 13 24.04 -2.22 5.32
C HIS A 13 23.06 -1.16 5.85
N PRO A 14 22.99 0.04 5.23
CA PRO A 14 21.90 0.95 5.50
C PRO A 14 20.64 0.26 4.99
N GLN A 15 19.98 -0.50 5.87
CA GLN A 15 18.60 -0.89 5.68
C GLN A 15 17.85 0.43 5.69
N ASN A 16 17.48 0.92 4.51
CA ASN A 16 16.85 2.20 4.29
C ASN A 16 15.62 2.34 5.20
N THR A 17 15.79 2.97 6.37
CA THR A 17 14.71 3.22 7.34
C THR A 17 14.00 4.51 6.97
N ASP A 18 13.37 4.57 5.79
CA ASP A 18 12.48 5.69 5.42
C ASP A 18 11.02 5.39 5.83
N THR A 19 10.81 4.64 6.91
CA THR A 19 9.46 4.27 7.39
C THR A 19 8.87 5.31 8.36
N TRP A 20 9.53 6.46 8.57
CA TRP A 20 9.21 7.39 9.66
C TRP A 20 8.26 8.55 9.30
N THR A 21 7.95 8.80 8.02
CA THR A 21 7.10 9.95 7.62
C THR A 21 5.82 9.57 6.89
N ARG A 22 5.62 8.31 6.51
CA ARG A 22 4.41 7.88 5.79
C ARG A 22 3.22 7.74 6.73
N SER A 23 2.14 8.46 6.44
CA SER A 23 0.89 8.43 7.21
C SER A 23 0.30 7.02 7.23
N LYS A 24 0.33 6.36 8.40
CA LYS A 24 -0.29 5.04 8.63
C LYS A 24 -1.80 5.14 8.91
N ARG A 25 -2.47 6.15 8.34
CA ARG A 25 -3.90 6.34 8.53
C ARG A 25 -4.67 5.32 7.69
N ILE A 26 -5.76 4.81 8.25
CA ILE A 26 -6.68 3.93 7.53
C ILE A 26 -7.83 4.77 6.98
N LEU A 27 -7.95 4.82 5.66
CA LEU A 27 -9.06 5.45 4.95
C LEU A 27 -10.23 4.48 4.83
N ARG A 28 -11.44 4.95 5.11
CA ARG A 28 -12.67 4.22 4.74
C ARG A 28 -12.95 4.42 3.27
N LYS A 29 -13.80 3.55 2.71
CA LYS A 29 -14.16 3.61 1.27
C LYS A 29 -14.65 5.00 0.85
N ARG A 30 -15.45 5.66 1.68
CA ARG A 30 -15.91 7.05 1.47
C ARG A 30 -14.76 8.05 1.41
N ASP A 31 -13.78 7.92 2.29
CA ASP A 31 -12.63 8.85 2.33
C ASP A 31 -11.67 8.58 1.18
N LEU A 32 -11.49 7.31 0.81
CA LEU A 32 -10.78 6.92 -0.40
C LEU A 32 -11.45 7.50 -1.66
N ALA A 33 -12.78 7.40 -1.75
CA ALA A 33 -13.56 7.97 -2.86
C ALA A 33 -13.38 9.49 -2.98
N LYS A 34 -13.40 10.20 -1.84
CA LYS A 34 -13.10 11.64 -1.79
C LYS A 34 -11.67 11.95 -2.23
N LYS A 35 -10.68 11.20 -1.73
CA LYS A 35 -9.26 11.39 -2.06
C LYS A 35 -9.00 11.17 -3.56
N LEU A 36 -9.68 10.21 -4.17
CA LEU A 36 -9.58 9.88 -5.60
C LEU A 36 -10.55 10.70 -6.48
N ALA A 37 -11.36 11.58 -5.90
CA ALA A 37 -12.43 12.31 -6.58
C ALA A 37 -13.33 11.41 -7.46
N CYS A 38 -13.68 10.22 -6.95
CA CYS A 38 -14.48 9.23 -7.68
C CYS A 38 -15.64 8.69 -6.85
N SER A 39 -16.53 7.91 -7.48
CA SER A 39 -17.62 7.25 -6.76
C SER A 39 -17.13 6.02 -5.98
N GLU A 40 -17.86 5.64 -4.93
CA GLU A 40 -17.62 4.39 -4.20
C GLU A 40 -17.76 3.16 -5.11
N SER A 41 -18.67 3.19 -6.08
CA SER A 41 -18.86 2.10 -7.06
C SER A 41 -17.66 1.96 -7.99
N THR A 42 -16.98 3.06 -8.32
CA THR A 42 -15.73 3.04 -9.10
C THR A 42 -14.64 2.26 -8.37
N ILE A 43 -14.57 2.39 -7.04
CA ILE A 43 -13.61 1.63 -6.21
C ILE A 43 -13.95 0.14 -6.23
N ASP A 44 -15.22 -0.23 -6.06
CA ASP A 44 -15.61 -1.65 -6.10
C ASP A 44 -15.33 -2.27 -7.46
N ASN A 45 -15.59 -1.55 -8.55
CA ASN A 45 -15.30 -2.01 -9.90
C ASN A 45 -13.80 -2.29 -10.09
N ARG A 46 -12.92 -1.44 -9.55
CA ARG A 46 -11.47 -1.65 -9.62
C ARG A 46 -10.97 -2.82 -8.80
N LEU A 47 -11.68 -3.15 -7.73
CA LEU A 47 -11.34 -4.29 -6.86
C LEU A 47 -11.92 -5.61 -7.36
N ASN A 48 -12.95 -5.56 -8.18
CA ASN A 48 -13.62 -6.74 -8.68
C ASN A 48 -12.88 -7.30 -9.89
N PRO A 49 -12.27 -8.50 -9.81
CA PRO A 49 -11.57 -9.11 -10.94
C PRO A 49 -12.48 -9.45 -12.13
N SER A 50 -13.79 -9.54 -11.91
CA SER A 50 -14.76 -9.74 -12.98
C SER A 50 -15.16 -8.45 -13.70
N SER A 51 -14.74 -7.28 -13.21
CA SER A 51 -15.01 -6.01 -13.88
C SER A 51 -14.00 -5.76 -15.00
N PRO A 52 -14.42 -5.19 -16.14
CA PRO A 52 -13.49 -4.70 -17.18
C PRO A 52 -12.51 -3.64 -16.66
N TRP A 53 -12.83 -3.01 -15.53
CA TRP A 53 -12.06 -1.94 -14.91
C TRP A 53 -11.20 -2.43 -13.74
N TYR A 54 -11.01 -3.75 -13.63
CA TYR A 54 -10.15 -4.34 -12.62
C TYR A 54 -8.73 -3.81 -12.74
N ASP A 55 -8.16 -3.38 -11.62
CA ASP A 55 -6.80 -2.86 -11.55
C ASP A 55 -6.05 -3.64 -10.47
N GLU A 56 -5.14 -4.51 -10.91
CA GLU A 56 -4.30 -5.34 -10.02
C GLU A 56 -3.37 -4.52 -9.14
N THR A 57 -2.99 -3.33 -9.61
CA THR A 57 -2.11 -2.40 -8.89
C THR A 57 -2.87 -1.61 -7.83
N PHE A 58 -4.21 -1.60 -7.89
CA PHE A 58 -5.05 -0.84 -6.97
C PHE A 58 -4.86 -1.35 -5.53
N PRO A 59 -4.72 -0.44 -4.53
CA PRO A 59 -4.46 -0.82 -3.15
C PRO A 59 -5.56 -1.71 -2.60
N ARG A 60 -5.16 -2.85 -2.02
CA ARG A 60 -6.10 -3.83 -1.48
C ARG A 60 -6.66 -3.38 -0.13
N PRO A 61 -7.96 -3.60 0.12
CA PRO A 61 -8.54 -3.30 1.42
C PRO A 61 -8.01 -4.25 2.50
N ILE A 62 -7.77 -3.69 3.68
CA ILE A 62 -7.56 -4.43 4.93
C ILE A 62 -8.90 -4.59 5.67
N SER A 63 -9.15 -5.79 6.18
CA SER A 63 -10.32 -6.07 7.02
C SER A 63 -10.06 -5.58 8.45
N LEU A 64 -10.92 -4.71 8.99
CA LEU A 64 -10.78 -4.16 10.35
C LEU A 64 -11.63 -4.89 11.41
N GLY A 65 -12.39 -5.91 11.02
CA GLY A 65 -13.21 -6.71 11.92
C GLY A 65 -12.45 -7.93 12.46
N ALA A 66 -12.84 -8.40 13.66
CA ALA A 66 -12.28 -9.60 14.24
C ALA A 66 -12.56 -10.83 13.35
N GLY A 67 -11.53 -11.64 13.11
CA GLY A 67 -11.65 -12.93 12.42
C GLY A 67 -11.89 -12.87 10.90
N GLY A 68 -11.70 -11.72 10.24
CA GLY A 68 -11.77 -11.65 8.78
C GLY A 68 -13.14 -11.98 8.17
N SER A 69 -14.21 -11.85 8.97
CA SER A 69 -15.59 -12.09 8.50
C SER A 69 -15.90 -11.28 7.25
N ARG A 70 -16.71 -11.83 6.32
CA ARG A 70 -17.07 -11.16 5.06
C ARG A 70 -17.81 -9.83 5.26
N SER A 71 -18.45 -9.66 6.41
CA SER A 71 -19.14 -8.42 6.80
C SER A 71 -18.22 -7.42 7.51
N SER A 72 -16.93 -7.73 7.64
CA SER A 72 -15.97 -6.84 8.31
C SER A 72 -15.82 -5.55 7.52
N ALA A 73 -15.72 -4.43 8.25
CA ALA A 73 -15.48 -3.14 7.64
C ALA A 73 -14.11 -3.14 6.94
N LYS A 74 -14.10 -2.73 5.67
CA LYS A 74 -12.87 -2.58 4.86
C LYS A 74 -12.23 -1.21 5.11
N GLY A 75 -10.90 -1.17 5.08
CA GLY A 75 -10.11 0.06 5.14
C GLY A 75 -8.93 -0.01 4.18
N TRP A 76 -8.36 1.13 3.82
CA TRP A 76 -7.17 1.23 2.96
C TRP A 76 -6.09 1.99 3.70
N VAL A 77 -4.83 1.61 3.53
CA VAL A 77 -3.76 2.36 4.17
C VAL A 77 -3.41 3.55 3.29
N GLU A 78 -3.41 4.76 3.86
CA GLU A 78 -3.24 6.01 3.13
C GLU A 78 -1.98 6.01 2.26
N TYR A 79 -0.83 5.60 2.81
CA TYR A 79 0.42 5.56 2.04
C TYR A 79 0.36 4.64 0.81
N THR A 80 -0.33 3.50 0.89
CA THR A 80 -0.46 2.57 -0.26
C THR A 80 -1.31 3.17 -1.38
N VAL A 81 -2.25 4.04 -1.02
CA VAL A 81 -3.07 4.78 -1.98
C VAL A 81 -2.22 5.87 -2.63
N ASP A 82 -1.40 6.58 -1.85
CA ASP A 82 -0.50 7.62 -2.36
C ASP A 82 0.52 7.02 -3.34
N GLU A 83 1.16 5.91 -3.00
CA GLU A 83 2.09 5.18 -3.89
C GLU A 83 1.43 4.77 -5.21
N TRP A 84 0.19 4.30 -5.17
CA TRP A 84 -0.55 3.94 -6.37
C TRP A 84 -0.88 5.16 -7.24
N ILE A 85 -1.21 6.30 -6.64
CA ILE A 85 -1.39 7.57 -7.37
C ILE A 85 -0.07 7.97 -8.04
N GLU A 86 1.04 7.92 -7.31
CA GLU A 86 2.37 8.27 -7.80
C GLU A 86 2.79 7.39 -8.98
N SER A 87 2.59 6.07 -8.88
CA SER A 87 2.86 5.12 -9.97
C SER A 87 2.12 5.50 -11.25
N ARG A 88 0.84 5.90 -11.14
CA ARG A 88 0.05 6.33 -12.30
C ARG A 88 0.54 7.65 -12.88
N MET A 89 1.01 8.57 -12.05
CA MET A 89 1.60 9.82 -12.52
C MET A 89 2.91 9.56 -13.27
N GLU A 90 3.74 8.61 -12.81
CA GLU A 90 4.94 8.21 -13.54
C GLU A 90 4.61 7.58 -14.88
N ASP A 91 3.62 6.69 -14.94
CA ASP A 91 3.21 6.07 -16.19
C ASP A 91 2.69 7.10 -17.20
N ILE A 92 1.95 8.11 -16.74
CA ILE A 92 1.52 9.24 -17.59
C ILE A 92 2.72 10.05 -18.08
N ARG A 93 3.75 10.27 -17.23
CA ARG A 93 4.95 11.04 -17.59
C ARG A 93 5.89 10.31 -18.55
N ARG A 94 5.74 9.00 -18.72
CA ARG A 94 6.55 8.20 -19.67
C ARG A 94 6.02 8.24 -21.10
N VAL A 95 4.86 8.87 -21.34
CA VAL A 95 4.25 9.08 -22.67
C VAL A 95 4.71 10.42 -23.25
#